data_AF-A0A7R9IXJ0-F1
#
_entry.id   AF-A0A7R9IXJ0-F1
#
_cell.length_a   1.000
_cell.length_b   1.000
_cell.length_c   1.000
_cell.angle_alpha   90.00
_cell.angle_beta   90.00
_cell.angle_gamma   90.00
#
_symmetry.space_group_name_H-M   'P 1'
#
loop_
_entity.id
_entity.type
_entity.pdbx_description
1 polymer ?
#
loop_
_entity_poly.entity_id
_entity_poly.type
_entity_poly.pdbx_seq_one_letter_code
_entity_poly.pdbx_strand_id
1 'polypeptide(L)'
;MSCGHGLKLRSYYRVSAFVIFLMVVSMFYIPYSDNWSNRIQQVDIEVSEKNYYSSMSKDGYLVWTPSCQIPEIDPYDPSIKNMLSRSDPIICSKHGPLTYVTTRDNSTSSYSLMIDSGMISQYVPPHQKLFCCYSTVTRVTVSTENYNSSADNLYSISTCNKFDKEVELEPNEEFILVKCHSKKTSKSSKQKEVYNNMHAVVQKKESIISKLEENNKRESCEDSRKLNVILVGLDSMSRSSLIRSMPNTVSHLCHNGWTELKGYNKIGDNTFPNLMAILTGYSVKELEHLCWPGRKSKMDDCPFLWKDFSRQGYVTAYVEDEPEIEVIGDRTCENAGITPHWCTCFQYRPLSVGSTEVTDAAKYILQQIENKLLNAENGTIYKGKCADLSLNRIIKASAKVHPDKKQPDYYDDYLIMFETVPGEAIFESTVRYWHTGAYELVGIVSRINSYASHSKCVTDSELKLYCFCIK
;
A
#
# COMPACT_ATOMS: atom_id res chain seq x y z
N MET A 1 -73.65 -54.71 6.67
CA MET A 1 -73.23 -54.01 7.89
C MET A 1 -71.83 -53.45 7.69
N SER A 2 -71.67 -52.15 7.94
CA SER A 2 -70.44 -51.34 8.17
C SER A 2 -69.23 -51.51 7.24
N CYS A 3 -68.90 -50.46 6.47
CA CYS A 3 -67.74 -49.59 6.77
C CYS A 3 -67.64 -48.45 5.73
N GLY A 4 -68.38 -47.37 5.96
CA GLY A 4 -68.34 -46.13 5.18
C GLY A 4 -68.04 -44.92 6.05
N HIS A 5 -66.95 -44.97 6.84
CA HIS A 5 -66.56 -43.83 7.70
C HIS A 5 -65.04 -43.58 7.80
N GLY A 6 -64.20 -44.24 6.98
CA GLY A 6 -62.73 -44.15 7.10
C GLY A 6 -62.02 -43.06 6.28
N LEU A 7 -62.64 -42.53 5.22
CA LEU A 7 -61.94 -41.64 4.27
C LEU A 7 -62.10 -40.14 4.55
N LYS A 8 -63.16 -39.71 5.24
CA LYS A 8 -63.33 -38.29 5.63
C LYS A 8 -62.54 -37.88 6.86
N LEU A 9 -62.28 -38.79 7.82
CA LEU A 9 -61.46 -38.47 9.01
C LEU A 9 -59.98 -38.23 8.64
N ARG A 10 -59.41 -38.97 7.69
CA ARG A 10 -57.99 -38.85 7.31
C ARG A 10 -57.64 -37.51 6.64
N SER A 11 -58.58 -36.93 5.89
CA SER A 11 -58.43 -35.59 5.31
C SER A 11 -58.61 -34.52 6.39
N TYR A 12 -59.59 -34.69 7.29
CA TYR A 12 -59.76 -33.80 8.44
C TYR A 12 -58.52 -33.76 9.34
N TYR A 13 -57.92 -34.91 9.70
CA TYR A 13 -56.70 -34.91 10.51
C TYR A 13 -55.50 -34.28 9.80
N ARG A 14 -55.40 -34.38 8.47
CA ARG A 14 -54.33 -33.72 7.70
C ARG A 14 -54.50 -32.21 7.65
N VAL A 15 -55.74 -31.74 7.47
CA VAL A 15 -56.04 -30.30 7.50
C VAL A 15 -55.88 -29.76 8.92
N SER A 16 -56.37 -30.47 9.94
CA SER A 16 -56.19 -30.10 11.34
C SER A 16 -54.73 -30.11 11.75
N ALA A 17 -53.93 -31.11 11.33
CA ALA A 17 -52.50 -31.13 11.60
C ALA A 17 -51.75 -29.98 10.89
N PHE A 18 -52.14 -29.64 9.66
CA PHE A 18 -51.55 -28.51 8.93
C PHE A 18 -51.93 -27.15 9.55
N VAL A 19 -53.16 -27.00 10.01
CA VAL A 19 -53.63 -25.80 10.73
C VAL A 19 -52.96 -25.69 12.11
N ILE A 20 -52.80 -26.80 12.84
CA ILE A 20 -52.04 -26.83 14.10
C ILE A 20 -50.56 -26.50 13.84
N PHE A 21 -49.96 -27.03 12.78
CA PHE A 21 -48.58 -26.71 12.39
C PHE A 21 -48.43 -25.21 12.07
N LEU A 22 -49.36 -24.63 11.30
CA LEU A 22 -49.37 -23.18 11.02
C LEU A 22 -49.58 -22.34 12.29
N MET A 23 -50.46 -22.78 13.20
CA MET A 23 -50.65 -22.10 14.49
C MET A 23 -49.41 -22.17 15.36
N VAL A 24 -48.73 -23.33 15.43
CA VAL A 24 -47.47 -23.49 16.18
C VAL A 24 -46.37 -22.65 15.55
N VAL A 25 -46.20 -22.68 14.22
CA VAL A 25 -45.24 -21.82 13.52
C VAL A 25 -45.54 -20.34 13.79
N SER A 26 -46.80 -19.91 13.75
CA SER A 26 -47.19 -18.53 14.08
C SER A 26 -46.93 -18.18 15.55
N MET A 27 -47.14 -19.11 16.49
CA MET A 27 -46.84 -18.92 17.91
C MET A 27 -45.34 -18.81 18.20
N PHE A 28 -44.47 -19.33 17.32
CA PHE A 28 -43.02 -19.16 17.43
C PHE A 28 -42.48 -18.00 16.57
N TYR A 29 -43.13 -17.66 15.46
CA TYR A 29 -42.73 -16.54 14.61
C TYR A 29 -43.22 -15.18 15.12
N ILE A 30 -44.41 -15.09 15.72
CA ILE A 30 -44.96 -13.81 16.23
C ILE A 30 -44.15 -13.27 17.42
N PRO A 31 -43.75 -14.07 18.44
CA PRO A 31 -42.84 -13.57 19.47
C PRO A 31 -41.40 -13.39 18.98
N TYR A 32 -41.02 -13.96 17.84
CA TYR A 32 -39.72 -13.69 17.21
C TYR A 32 -39.75 -12.41 16.35
N SER A 33 -40.87 -12.10 15.69
CA SER A 33 -41.08 -10.84 14.97
C SER A 33 -41.35 -9.68 15.91
N ASP A 34 -42.07 -9.89 17.02
CA ASP A 34 -42.25 -8.88 18.07
C ASP A 34 -40.97 -8.61 18.88
N ASN A 35 -40.02 -9.55 18.90
CA ASN A 35 -38.65 -9.32 19.38
C ASN A 35 -37.71 -8.68 18.35
N TRP A 36 -38.15 -8.53 17.10
CA TRP A 36 -37.45 -7.79 16.05
C TRP A 36 -38.03 -6.38 15.86
N SER A 37 -39.35 -6.20 15.95
CA SER A 37 -39.99 -4.89 15.91
C SER A 37 -39.69 -4.05 17.16
N ASN A 38 -39.61 -4.67 18.35
CA ASN A 38 -39.17 -3.98 19.57
C ASN A 38 -37.65 -3.86 19.73
N ARG A 39 -36.86 -4.34 18.76
CA ARG A 39 -35.39 -4.16 18.71
C ARG A 39 -34.93 -3.24 17.57
N ILE A 40 -35.87 -2.75 16.77
CA ILE A 40 -35.75 -1.49 16.06
C ILE A 40 -36.54 -0.49 16.89
N GLN A 41 -36.06 -0.26 18.12
CA GLN A 41 -36.16 1.10 18.64
C GLN A 41 -35.49 1.92 17.54
N GLN A 42 -36.26 2.78 16.87
CA GLN A 42 -35.70 3.99 16.30
C GLN A 42 -34.71 4.46 17.37
N VAL A 43 -33.43 4.20 17.14
CA VAL A 43 -32.42 5.07 17.67
C VAL A 43 -32.68 6.33 16.85
N ASP A 44 -33.70 7.07 17.29
CA ASP A 44 -33.69 8.51 17.20
C ASP A 44 -32.40 8.84 17.93
N ILE A 45 -31.31 8.80 17.16
CA ILE A 45 -30.14 9.59 17.45
C ILE A 45 -30.65 11.02 17.20
N GLU A 46 -31.52 11.51 18.10
CA GLU A 46 -31.40 12.88 18.56
C GLU A 46 -30.01 12.91 19.14
N VAL A 47 -29.07 13.13 18.23
CA VAL A 47 -27.69 13.24 18.57
C VAL A 47 -27.67 14.39 19.54
N SER A 48 -27.39 14.06 20.79
CA SER A 48 -26.64 14.87 21.72
C SER A 48 -25.26 15.20 21.13
N GLU A 49 -25.19 15.58 19.84
CA GLU A 49 -23.99 15.93 19.07
C GLU A 49 -23.37 17.17 19.68
N LYS A 50 -24.20 18.08 20.19
CA LYS A 50 -23.70 19.30 20.84
C LYS A 50 -23.00 19.05 22.17
N ASN A 51 -23.35 18.00 22.91
CA ASN A 51 -22.80 17.80 24.27
C ASN A 51 -21.70 16.74 24.36
N TYR A 52 -21.64 15.75 23.44
CA TYR A 52 -20.57 14.73 23.49
C TYR A 52 -19.29 15.17 22.74
N TYR A 53 -19.42 15.89 21.62
CA TYR A 53 -18.26 16.45 20.91
C TYR A 53 -17.64 17.65 21.64
N SER A 54 -18.42 18.38 22.46
CA SER A 54 -17.93 19.50 23.28
C SER A 54 -16.96 19.07 24.38
N SER A 55 -16.98 17.80 24.83
CA SER A 55 -16.10 17.33 25.91
C SER A 55 -14.82 16.63 25.43
N MET A 56 -14.64 16.45 24.11
CA MET A 56 -13.48 15.78 23.52
C MET A 56 -12.47 16.72 22.85
N SER A 57 -12.79 18.01 22.72
CA SER A 57 -11.85 19.01 22.19
C SER A 57 -11.16 19.73 23.35
N LYS A 58 -9.92 19.33 23.63
CA LYS A 58 -9.00 20.14 24.44
C LYS A 58 -8.05 20.85 23.49
N ASP A 59 -7.88 22.15 23.67
CA ASP A 59 -6.94 22.93 22.86
C ASP A 59 -5.56 22.26 22.84
N GLY A 60 -5.01 22.09 21.63
CA GLY A 60 -3.74 21.41 21.40
C GLY A 60 -3.80 19.87 21.26
N TYR A 61 -4.99 19.26 21.21
CA TYR A 61 -5.15 17.81 21.03
C TYR A 61 -6.12 17.47 19.88
N LEU A 62 -5.71 16.53 19.02
CA LEU A 62 -6.56 15.90 18.00
C LEU A 62 -7.57 14.91 18.60
N VAL A 63 -7.14 14.19 19.64
CA VAL A 63 -7.99 13.26 20.41
C VAL A 63 -7.69 13.48 21.88
N TRP A 64 -8.72 13.71 22.68
CA TRP A 64 -8.60 13.86 24.13
C TRP A 64 -9.60 12.97 24.85
N THR A 65 -9.12 11.81 25.31
CA THR A 65 -9.86 10.85 26.13
C THR A 65 -8.99 10.38 27.31
N PRO A 66 -9.57 9.78 28.36
CA PRO A 66 -8.78 9.22 29.46
C PRO A 66 -7.78 8.14 29.02
N SER A 67 -8.10 7.37 27.98
CA SER A 67 -7.29 6.24 27.49
C SER A 67 -6.37 6.60 26.33
N CYS A 68 -6.64 7.69 25.61
CA CYS A 68 -5.88 8.10 24.43
C CYS A 68 -5.86 9.62 24.33
N GLN A 69 -4.65 10.18 24.27
CA GLN A 69 -4.41 11.61 24.13
C GLN A 69 -3.44 11.80 22.96
N ILE A 70 -3.95 12.31 21.84
CA ILE A 70 -3.15 12.55 20.64
C ILE A 70 -2.99 14.06 20.49
N PRO A 71 -1.77 14.61 20.63
CA PRO A 71 -1.54 16.04 20.47
C PRO A 71 -1.77 16.48 19.02
N GLU A 72 -2.21 17.71 18.84
CA GLU A 72 -2.26 18.36 17.54
C GLU A 72 -0.89 18.97 17.22
N ILE A 73 -0.27 18.47 16.16
CA ILE A 73 1.03 18.93 15.70
C ILE A 73 0.81 19.98 14.61
N ASP A 74 1.42 21.15 14.77
CA ASP A 74 1.44 22.19 13.73
C ASP A 74 2.17 21.66 12.48
N PRO A 75 1.48 21.52 11.33
CA PRO A 75 2.11 21.09 10.09
C PRO A 75 3.19 22.08 9.59
N TYR A 76 3.24 23.30 10.09
CA TYR A 76 4.17 24.36 9.68
C TYR A 76 5.10 24.84 10.81
N ASP A 77 5.31 23.99 11.83
CA ASP A 77 6.15 24.33 12.97
C ASP A 77 7.52 24.89 12.52
N PRO A 78 8.02 26.00 13.11
CA PRO A 78 9.28 26.62 12.71
C PRO A 78 10.48 25.66 12.71
N SER A 79 10.47 24.61 13.53
CA SER A 79 11.56 23.62 13.63
C SER A 79 11.81 22.84 12.35
N ILE A 80 10.76 22.64 11.52
CA ILE A 80 10.88 21.88 10.27
C ILE A 80 11.01 22.77 9.03
N LYS A 81 10.91 24.10 9.18
CA LYS A 81 10.90 25.04 8.04
C LYS A 81 12.11 24.88 7.13
N ASN A 82 13.28 24.58 7.69
CA ASN A 82 14.52 24.37 6.94
C ASN A 82 14.62 23.00 6.27
N MET A 83 13.72 22.07 6.62
CA MET A 83 13.63 20.72 6.03
C MET A 83 12.63 20.67 4.86
N LEU A 84 11.82 21.72 4.68
CA LEU A 84 10.83 21.79 3.62
C LEU A 84 11.48 22.32 2.33
N SER A 85 11.55 21.48 1.31
CA SER A 85 11.88 21.87 -0.06
C SER A 85 10.64 21.76 -0.95
N ARG A 86 10.54 22.64 -1.94
CA ARG A 86 9.58 22.46 -3.04
C ARG A 86 10.27 21.70 -4.15
N SER A 87 9.63 20.62 -4.60
CA SER A 87 10.05 19.94 -5.82
C SER A 87 9.76 20.81 -7.03
N ASP A 88 10.60 20.70 -8.04
CA ASP A 88 10.34 21.32 -9.34
C ASP A 88 9.05 20.75 -9.94
N PRO A 89 8.24 21.58 -10.62
CA PRO A 89 7.02 21.09 -11.25
C PRO A 89 7.34 20.10 -12.37
N ILE A 90 6.49 19.08 -12.52
CA ILE A 90 6.57 18.16 -13.65
C ILE A 90 6.30 18.95 -14.94
N ILE A 91 7.31 19.03 -15.81
CA ILE A 91 7.19 19.68 -17.11
C ILE A 91 6.65 18.65 -18.11
N CYS A 92 5.33 18.65 -18.32
CA CYS A 92 4.69 17.81 -19.32
C CYS A 92 5.08 18.23 -20.76
N SER A 93 5.04 17.29 -21.70
CA SER A 93 5.17 17.58 -23.13
C SER A 93 4.17 18.64 -23.57
N LYS A 94 4.60 19.53 -24.48
CA LYS A 94 3.69 20.49 -25.12
C LYS A 94 2.75 19.84 -26.14
N HIS A 95 3.04 18.61 -26.56
CA HIS A 95 2.22 17.89 -27.53
C HIS A 95 1.14 17.09 -26.81
N GLY A 96 -0.11 17.24 -27.25
CA GLY A 96 -1.21 16.40 -26.79
C GLY A 96 -1.10 14.97 -27.33
N PRO A 97 -1.73 13.97 -26.70
CA PRO A 97 -1.64 12.59 -27.14
C PRO A 97 -2.20 12.41 -28.56
N LEU A 98 -1.41 11.80 -29.47
CA LEU A 98 -1.82 11.54 -30.85
C LEU A 98 -2.94 10.50 -30.95
N THR A 99 -3.01 9.58 -29.98
CA THR A 99 -4.02 8.53 -29.95
C THR A 99 -4.74 8.51 -28.62
N TYR A 100 -6.01 8.11 -28.65
CA TYR A 100 -6.87 7.97 -27.49
C TYR A 100 -7.81 6.77 -27.70
N VAL A 101 -8.41 6.30 -26.62
CA VAL A 101 -9.45 5.27 -26.68
C VAL A 101 -10.79 5.90 -26.31
N THR A 102 -11.84 5.51 -27.02
CA THR A 102 -13.22 5.91 -26.73
C THR A 102 -14.15 4.70 -26.76
N THR A 103 -15.29 4.81 -26.09
CA THR A 103 -16.40 3.85 -26.21
C THR A 103 -17.31 4.26 -27.36
N ARG A 104 -17.68 3.33 -28.24
CA ARG A 104 -18.63 3.61 -29.34
C ARG A 104 -20.07 3.65 -28.87
N ASP A 105 -20.42 2.77 -27.95
CA ASP A 105 -21.78 2.64 -27.42
C ASP A 105 -21.70 2.35 -25.91
N ASN A 106 -22.43 3.15 -25.11
CA ASN A 106 -22.50 2.96 -23.66
C ASN A 106 -23.10 1.58 -23.31
N SER A 107 -23.85 0.96 -24.24
CA SER A 107 -24.49 -0.33 -24.04
C SER A 107 -23.55 -1.53 -24.30
N THR A 108 -22.76 -1.52 -25.38
CA THR A 108 -21.91 -2.66 -25.77
C THR A 108 -20.57 -2.67 -25.04
N SER A 109 -20.12 -1.52 -24.52
CA SER A 109 -18.79 -1.38 -23.89
C SER A 109 -17.62 -1.76 -24.81
N SER A 110 -17.82 -1.74 -26.14
CA SER A 110 -16.72 -1.92 -27.08
C SER A 110 -15.90 -0.64 -27.17
N TYR A 111 -14.58 -0.82 -27.08
CA TYR A 111 -13.61 0.27 -27.14
C TYR A 111 -13.04 0.38 -28.55
N SER A 112 -12.80 1.62 -28.98
CA SER A 112 -12.16 1.91 -30.25
C SER A 112 -10.93 2.78 -30.01
N LEU A 113 -9.80 2.34 -30.54
CA LEU A 113 -8.56 3.11 -30.57
C LEU A 113 -8.64 4.09 -31.74
N MET A 114 -8.40 5.36 -31.46
CA MET A 114 -8.52 6.45 -32.42
C MET A 114 -7.22 7.22 -32.59
N ILE A 115 -7.00 7.74 -33.80
CA ILE A 115 -5.99 8.76 -34.08
C ILE A 115 -6.65 10.13 -34.06
N ASP A 116 -6.16 11.02 -33.19
CA ASP A 116 -6.56 12.43 -33.19
C ASP A 116 -5.95 13.13 -34.41
N SER A 117 -6.79 13.37 -35.42
CA SER A 117 -6.41 14.05 -36.65
C SER A 117 -5.92 15.49 -36.40
N GLY A 118 -6.40 16.14 -35.34
CA GLY A 118 -5.97 17.48 -34.95
C GLY A 118 -4.53 17.51 -34.42
N MET A 119 -4.07 16.40 -33.82
CA MET A 119 -2.72 16.28 -33.28
C MET A 119 -1.68 15.89 -34.33
N ILE A 120 -2.07 15.33 -35.49
CA ILE A 120 -1.14 14.84 -36.54
C ILE A 120 -0.10 15.91 -36.92
N SER A 121 -0.52 17.17 -37.06
CA SER A 121 0.36 18.29 -37.45
C SER A 121 1.48 18.58 -36.45
N GLN A 122 1.32 18.19 -35.17
CA GLN A 122 2.35 18.33 -34.12
C GLN A 122 3.43 17.24 -34.22
N TYR A 123 3.11 16.11 -34.85
CA TYR A 123 4.00 14.94 -34.94
C TYR A 123 4.60 14.75 -36.33
N VAL A 124 3.90 15.15 -37.39
CA VAL A 124 4.27 14.88 -38.78
C VAL A 124 4.18 16.15 -39.63
N PRO A 125 5.26 16.54 -40.35
CA PRO A 125 5.22 17.66 -41.29
C PRO A 125 4.25 17.43 -42.46
N PRO A 126 3.68 18.50 -43.07
CA PRO A 126 2.65 18.38 -44.13
C PRO A 126 3.06 17.56 -45.37
N HIS A 127 4.36 17.43 -45.64
CA HIS A 127 4.91 16.71 -46.79
C HIS A 127 5.24 15.23 -46.50
N GLN A 128 4.93 14.74 -45.30
CA GLN A 128 5.18 13.37 -44.86
C GLN A 128 3.87 12.66 -44.54
N LYS A 129 3.87 11.33 -44.61
CA LYS A 129 2.72 10.51 -44.25
C LYS A 129 2.95 9.84 -42.90
N LEU A 130 1.91 9.85 -42.07
CA LEU A 130 1.84 9.11 -40.81
C LEU A 130 1.43 7.66 -41.10
N PHE A 131 2.08 6.71 -40.43
CA PHE A 131 1.74 5.30 -40.44
C PHE A 131 1.70 4.80 -39.00
N CYS A 132 0.54 4.39 -38.52
CA CYS A 132 0.39 3.84 -37.19
C CYS A 132 0.09 2.35 -37.23
N CYS A 133 0.53 1.66 -36.21
CA CYS A 133 0.12 0.30 -35.93
C CYS A 133 -0.03 0.12 -34.41
N TYR A 134 -0.83 -0.86 -34.02
CA TYR A 134 -1.02 -1.24 -32.63
C TYR A 134 -0.65 -2.71 -32.43
N SER A 135 -0.12 -3.01 -31.25
CA SER A 135 0.16 -4.35 -30.77
C SER A 135 -0.55 -4.53 -29.43
N THR A 136 -1.01 -5.73 -29.16
CA THR A 136 -1.61 -6.11 -27.89
C THR A 136 -0.53 -6.68 -26.98
N VAL A 137 -0.52 -6.25 -25.72
CA VAL A 137 0.35 -6.80 -24.68
C VAL A 137 -0.47 -7.77 -23.86
N THR A 138 -0.08 -9.05 -23.87
CA THR A 138 -0.78 -10.10 -23.13
C THR A 138 0.15 -10.76 -22.13
N ARG A 139 -0.32 -10.94 -20.90
CA ARG A 139 0.41 -11.65 -19.86
C ARG A 139 0.55 -13.13 -20.24
N VAL A 140 1.75 -13.67 -20.12
CA VAL A 140 1.99 -15.10 -20.35
C VAL A 140 1.60 -15.87 -19.08
N THR A 141 0.70 -16.84 -19.21
CA THR A 141 0.29 -17.67 -18.07
C THR A 141 1.34 -18.74 -17.81
N VAL A 142 1.89 -18.77 -16.60
CA VAL A 142 2.83 -19.81 -16.13
C VAL A 142 2.08 -20.74 -15.20
N SER A 143 2.24 -22.06 -15.36
CA SER A 143 1.64 -23.02 -14.43
C SER A 143 2.26 -22.90 -13.03
N THR A 144 1.50 -23.22 -11.99
CA THR A 144 1.96 -23.14 -10.60
C THR A 144 3.22 -23.96 -10.35
N GLU A 145 3.38 -25.10 -11.04
CA GLU A 145 4.57 -25.97 -10.98
C GLU A 145 5.83 -25.33 -11.55
N ASN A 146 5.68 -24.39 -12.49
CA ASN A 146 6.76 -23.70 -13.18
C ASN A 146 6.93 -22.24 -12.71
N TYR A 147 6.18 -21.82 -11.69
CA TYR A 147 6.23 -20.45 -11.19
C TYR A 147 7.61 -20.17 -10.58
N ASN A 148 8.27 -19.13 -11.08
CA ASN A 148 9.50 -18.58 -10.54
C ASN A 148 9.35 -17.06 -10.34
N SER A 149 10.32 -16.43 -9.69
CA SER A 149 10.30 -14.98 -9.39
C SER A 149 10.24 -14.08 -10.63
N SER A 150 10.45 -14.62 -11.84
CA SER A 150 10.36 -13.88 -13.10
C SER A 150 9.03 -14.10 -13.81
N ALA A 151 8.13 -14.92 -13.29
CA ALA A 151 6.85 -15.26 -13.94
C ALA A 151 5.98 -14.01 -14.16
N ASP A 152 6.04 -13.03 -13.26
CA ASP A 152 5.30 -11.77 -13.37
C ASP A 152 5.86 -10.83 -14.44
N ASN A 153 7.10 -11.05 -14.89
CA ASN A 153 7.75 -10.28 -15.96
C ASN A 153 7.50 -10.86 -17.36
N LEU A 154 6.75 -11.95 -17.48
CA LEU A 154 6.50 -12.62 -18.76
C LEU A 154 5.26 -12.07 -19.45
N TYR A 155 5.49 -11.41 -20.59
CA TYR A 155 4.46 -10.91 -21.48
C TYR A 155 4.80 -11.23 -22.93
N SER A 156 3.79 -11.27 -23.78
CA SER A 156 3.93 -11.34 -25.23
C SER A 156 3.35 -10.08 -25.87
N ILE A 157 4.00 -9.64 -26.94
CA ILE A 157 3.54 -8.53 -27.77
C ILE A 157 3.12 -9.11 -29.11
N SER A 158 1.87 -8.88 -29.53
CA SER A 158 1.38 -9.34 -30.83
C SER A 158 2.00 -8.57 -32.00
N THR A 159 1.79 -9.08 -33.21
CA THR A 159 2.22 -8.38 -34.44
C THR A 159 1.58 -7.00 -34.53
N CYS A 160 2.36 -6.01 -34.97
CA CYS A 160 1.87 -4.64 -35.08
C CYS A 160 0.87 -4.50 -36.24
N ASN A 161 -0.42 -4.47 -35.91
CA ASN A 161 -1.53 -4.38 -36.84
C ASN A 161 -1.73 -2.92 -37.27
N LYS A 162 -1.69 -2.67 -38.58
CA LYS A 162 -1.84 -1.32 -39.13
C LYS A 162 -3.28 -0.84 -38.98
N PHE A 163 -3.44 0.43 -38.61
CA PHE A 163 -4.72 1.11 -38.58
C PHE A 163 -4.54 2.57 -39.00
N ASP A 164 -5.56 3.15 -39.65
CA ASP A 164 -5.45 4.48 -40.25
C ASP A 164 -6.08 5.58 -39.39
N LYS A 165 -7.37 5.46 -39.02
CA LYS A 165 -8.07 6.46 -38.22
C LYS A 165 -8.66 5.88 -36.93
N GLU A 166 -9.20 4.68 -37.04
CA GLU A 166 -9.90 3.99 -35.98
C GLU A 166 -9.71 2.49 -36.15
N VAL A 167 -9.65 1.78 -35.04
CA VAL A 167 -9.77 0.32 -34.97
C VAL A 167 -10.58 -0.06 -33.74
N GLU A 168 -11.52 -0.99 -33.92
CA GLU A 168 -12.27 -1.57 -32.80
C GLU A 168 -11.40 -2.62 -32.11
N LEU A 169 -11.36 -2.57 -30.79
CA LEU A 169 -10.57 -3.47 -29.97
C LEU A 169 -11.39 -4.72 -29.62
N GLU A 170 -10.77 -5.88 -29.73
CA GLU A 170 -11.40 -7.14 -29.35
C GLU A 170 -11.57 -7.24 -27.81
N PRO A 171 -12.54 -8.02 -27.29
CA PRO A 171 -12.83 -8.09 -25.85
C PRO A 171 -11.66 -8.53 -24.96
N ASN A 172 -10.66 -9.22 -25.51
CA ASN A 172 -9.44 -9.67 -24.82
C ASN A 172 -8.26 -8.70 -24.97
N GLU A 173 -8.41 -7.62 -25.73
CA GLU A 173 -7.39 -6.59 -25.92
C GLU A 173 -7.53 -5.52 -24.82
N GLU A 174 -6.88 -5.76 -23.68
CA GLU A 174 -6.90 -4.84 -22.52
C GLU A 174 -5.74 -3.84 -22.54
N PHE A 175 -4.57 -4.23 -23.08
CA PHE A 175 -3.35 -3.41 -23.09
C PHE A 175 -2.83 -3.25 -24.51
N ILE A 176 -2.75 -2.01 -24.98
CA ILE A 176 -2.53 -1.68 -26.40
C ILE A 176 -1.32 -0.76 -26.52
N LEU A 177 -0.26 -1.27 -27.14
CA LEU A 177 0.94 -0.52 -27.51
C LEU A 177 0.77 0.06 -28.90
N VAL A 178 0.82 1.39 -29.04
CA VAL A 178 0.71 2.09 -30.31
C VAL A 178 2.06 2.66 -30.71
N LYS A 179 2.46 2.38 -31.96
CA LYS A 179 3.65 2.99 -32.56
C LYS A 179 3.29 3.65 -33.87
N CYS A 180 3.71 4.90 -34.03
CA CYS A 180 3.54 5.63 -35.28
C CYS A 180 4.86 6.11 -35.85
N HIS A 181 4.95 6.03 -37.17
CA HIS A 181 6.12 6.37 -37.95
C HIS A 181 5.78 7.42 -39.00
N SER A 182 6.70 8.35 -39.21
CA SER A 182 6.65 9.27 -40.33
C SER A 182 7.51 8.74 -41.49
N LYS A 183 6.98 8.83 -42.72
CA LYS A 183 7.73 8.52 -43.94
C LYS A 183 7.64 9.68 -44.93
N LYS A 184 8.80 10.09 -45.47
CA LYS A 184 8.86 11.00 -46.63
C LYS A 184 8.30 10.30 -47.87
N THR A 185 7.64 11.05 -48.74
CA THR A 185 7.03 10.57 -49.99
C THR A 185 8.03 10.02 -51.02
N SER A 186 9.34 10.23 -50.85
CA SER A 186 10.38 9.63 -51.69
C SER A 186 10.66 8.17 -51.30
N LYS A 187 10.76 7.28 -52.31
CA LYS A 187 10.84 5.80 -52.19
C LYS A 187 12.03 5.26 -51.37
N SER A 188 13.04 6.09 -51.05
CA SER A 188 14.30 5.69 -50.39
C SER A 188 14.39 6.06 -48.90
N SER A 189 13.32 6.56 -48.28
CA SER A 189 13.41 7.18 -46.95
C SER A 189 13.17 6.17 -45.82
N LYS A 190 14.10 6.11 -44.84
CA LYS A 190 13.90 5.38 -43.59
C LYS A 190 12.69 5.95 -42.83
N GLN A 191 11.86 5.07 -42.27
CA GLN A 191 10.78 5.44 -41.35
C GLN A 191 11.38 5.95 -40.03
N LYS A 192 10.85 7.06 -39.51
CA LYS A 192 11.23 7.61 -38.20
C LYS A 192 10.06 7.43 -37.24
N GLU A 193 10.28 6.79 -36.09
CA GLU A 193 9.29 6.75 -35.00
C GLU A 193 9.05 8.18 -34.50
N VAL A 194 7.78 8.59 -34.48
CA VAL A 194 7.35 9.94 -34.06
C VAL A 194 6.43 9.90 -32.85
N TYR A 195 5.85 8.75 -32.55
CA TYR A 195 4.93 8.57 -31.43
C TYR A 195 4.94 7.12 -30.96
N ASN A 196 4.95 6.95 -29.65
CA ASN A 196 4.93 5.67 -28.97
C ASN A 196 4.16 5.87 -27.67
N ASN A 197 3.08 5.13 -27.48
CA ASN A 197 2.22 5.26 -26.30
C ASN A 197 1.51 3.94 -26.00
N MET A 198 1.11 3.75 -24.75
CA MET A 198 0.37 2.59 -24.29
C MET A 198 -1.01 3.02 -23.78
N HIS A 199 -2.03 2.22 -24.11
CA HIS A 199 -3.40 2.39 -23.64
C HIS A 199 -3.80 1.17 -22.84
N ALA A 200 -4.53 1.39 -21.75
CA ALA A 200 -5.17 0.33 -20.98
C ALA A 200 -6.68 0.57 -20.96
N VAL A 201 -7.46 -0.48 -21.19
CA VAL A 201 -8.92 -0.44 -21.19
C VAL A 201 -9.48 -1.51 -20.26
N VAL A 202 -10.61 -1.20 -19.62
CA VAL A 202 -11.31 -2.15 -18.76
C VAL A 202 -12.45 -2.78 -19.55
N GLN A 203 -12.17 -3.92 -20.16
CA GLN A 203 -13.14 -4.68 -20.96
C GLN A 203 -14.15 -5.40 -20.05
N LYS A 204 -15.43 -5.43 -20.45
CA LYS A 204 -16.45 -6.20 -19.74
C LYS A 204 -16.29 -7.69 -20.05
N LYS A 205 -15.67 -8.42 -19.12
CA LYS A 205 -15.53 -9.87 -19.21
C LYS A 205 -16.90 -10.55 -19.10
N GLU A 206 -17.10 -11.64 -19.85
CA GLU A 206 -18.36 -12.41 -19.86
C GLU A 206 -18.84 -12.77 -18.45
N SER A 207 -17.91 -13.18 -17.58
CA SER A 207 -18.20 -13.50 -16.17
C SER A 207 -18.78 -12.31 -15.38
N ILE A 208 -18.37 -11.09 -15.70
CA ILE A 208 -18.90 -9.86 -15.10
C ILE A 208 -20.27 -9.53 -15.68
N ILE A 209 -20.48 -9.71 -16.99
CA ILE A 209 -21.78 -9.53 -17.64
C ILE A 209 -22.82 -10.45 -16.97
N SER A 210 -22.53 -11.76 -16.89
CA SER A 210 -23.42 -12.73 -16.23
C SER A 210 -23.71 -12.35 -14.77
N LYS A 211 -22.68 -11.89 -14.03
CA LYS A 211 -22.84 -11.45 -12.63
C LYS A 211 -23.78 -10.25 -12.51
N LEU A 212 -23.64 -9.26 -13.38
CA LEU A 212 -24.50 -8.07 -13.39
C LEU A 212 -25.96 -8.42 -13.74
N GLU A 213 -26.17 -9.32 -14.69
CA GLU A 213 -27.51 -9.81 -15.03
C GLU A 213 -28.18 -10.56 -13.87
N GLU A 214 -27.43 -11.39 -13.14
CA GLU A 214 -27.93 -12.06 -11.94
C GLU A 214 -28.29 -11.06 -10.83
N ASN A 215 -27.47 -10.04 -10.61
CA ASN A 215 -27.77 -9.00 -9.62
C ASN A 215 -29.04 -8.23 -9.96
N ASN A 216 -29.22 -7.83 -11.22
CA ASN A 216 -30.41 -7.12 -11.67
C ASN A 216 -31.69 -7.95 -11.44
N LYS A 217 -31.61 -9.28 -11.56
CA LYS A 217 -32.72 -10.19 -11.23
C LYS A 217 -33.01 -10.25 -9.72
N ARG A 218 -32.01 -10.07 -8.86
CA ARG A 218 -32.17 -10.07 -7.39
C ARG A 218 -32.67 -8.74 -6.85
N GLU A 219 -32.23 -7.61 -7.41
CA GLU A 219 -32.67 -6.27 -6.99
C GLU A 219 -34.15 -6.01 -7.26
N SER A 220 -34.78 -6.73 -8.20
CA SER A 220 -36.25 -6.66 -8.36
C SER A 220 -37.02 -7.23 -7.15
N CYS A 221 -36.35 -7.97 -6.26
CA CYS A 221 -36.94 -8.63 -5.10
C CYS A 221 -36.56 -7.97 -3.75
N GLU A 222 -35.52 -7.11 -3.72
CA GLU A 222 -35.04 -6.40 -2.53
C GLU A 222 -34.82 -4.91 -2.84
N ASP A 223 -35.61 -4.04 -2.20
CA ASP A 223 -35.61 -2.57 -2.38
C ASP A 223 -34.40 -1.86 -1.73
N SER A 224 -33.24 -2.53 -1.65
CA SER A 224 -32.03 -1.95 -1.03
C SER A 224 -31.08 -1.40 -2.09
N ARG A 225 -31.02 -0.08 -2.23
CA ARG A 225 -30.03 0.61 -3.06
C ARG A 225 -28.61 0.28 -2.58
N LYS A 226 -27.80 -0.33 -3.45
CA LYS A 226 -26.35 -0.56 -3.21
C LYS A 226 -25.53 0.70 -3.50
N LEU A 227 -24.50 0.95 -2.70
CA LEU A 227 -23.59 2.10 -2.86
C LEU A 227 -22.31 1.69 -3.58
N ASN A 228 -21.82 2.53 -4.49
CA ASN A 228 -20.46 2.36 -5.01
C ASN A 228 -19.46 2.74 -3.92
N VAL A 229 -18.45 1.89 -3.70
CA VAL A 229 -17.41 2.10 -2.70
C VAL A 229 -16.07 2.21 -3.42
N ILE A 230 -15.36 3.32 -3.18
CA ILE A 230 -14.02 3.57 -3.72
C ILE A 230 -13.09 3.81 -2.54
N LEU A 231 -11.99 3.05 -2.48
CA LEU A 231 -10.89 3.28 -1.55
C LEU A 231 -9.72 3.84 -2.36
N VAL A 232 -9.24 5.02 -1.98
CA VAL A 232 -8.06 5.66 -2.58
C VAL A 232 -6.96 5.72 -1.53
N GLY A 233 -5.85 5.06 -1.80
CA GLY A 233 -4.64 5.12 -0.98
C GLY A 233 -3.62 6.08 -1.58
N LEU A 234 -2.96 6.87 -0.73
CA LEU A 234 -1.78 7.66 -1.11
C LEU A 234 -0.60 7.13 -0.29
N ASP A 235 0.42 6.58 -0.96
CA ASP A 235 1.56 5.99 -0.26
C ASP A 235 2.46 7.09 0.34
N SER A 236 3.06 6.78 1.49
CA SER A 236 4.01 7.64 2.20
C SER A 236 3.51 9.04 2.61
N MET A 237 2.19 9.25 2.64
CA MET A 237 1.57 10.53 2.98
C MET A 237 1.04 10.56 4.42
N SER A 238 1.69 11.33 5.29
CA SER A 238 1.13 11.67 6.61
C SER A 238 0.11 12.81 6.52
N ARG A 239 -0.76 12.94 7.54
CA ARG A 239 -1.71 14.05 7.66
C ARG A 239 -1.04 15.42 7.50
N SER A 240 0.06 15.66 8.23
CA SER A 240 0.79 16.93 8.15
C SER A 240 1.45 17.13 6.78
N SER A 241 1.90 16.06 6.13
CA SER A 241 2.42 16.14 4.75
C SER A 241 1.32 16.55 3.77
N LEU A 242 0.14 15.93 3.86
CA LEU A 242 -1.02 16.25 3.01
C LEU A 242 -1.44 17.72 3.11
N ILE A 243 -1.49 18.26 4.34
CA ILE A 243 -1.82 19.68 4.59
C ILE A 243 -0.81 20.61 3.90
N ARG A 244 0.48 20.26 3.91
CA ARG A 244 1.53 21.08 3.30
C ARG A 244 1.60 20.96 1.79
N SER A 245 1.57 19.74 1.25
CA SER A 245 1.85 19.48 -0.17
C SER A 245 0.59 19.55 -1.04
N MET A 246 -0.60 19.33 -0.46
CA MET A 246 -1.88 19.31 -1.18
C MET A 246 -2.94 20.24 -0.54
N PRO A 247 -2.61 21.53 -0.28
CA PRO A 247 -3.51 22.43 0.45
C PRO A 247 -4.85 22.68 -0.26
N ASN A 248 -4.86 22.69 -1.59
CA ASN A 248 -6.08 22.81 -2.38
C ASN A 248 -6.99 21.59 -2.21
N THR A 249 -6.41 20.39 -2.18
CA THR A 249 -7.14 19.14 -1.94
C THR A 249 -7.72 19.12 -0.53
N VAL A 250 -6.93 19.47 0.49
CA VAL A 250 -7.42 19.55 1.87
C VAL A 250 -8.57 20.55 1.99
N SER A 251 -8.42 21.75 1.41
CA SER A 251 -9.50 22.75 1.38
C SER A 251 -10.76 22.18 0.71
N HIS A 252 -10.62 21.52 -0.44
CA HIS A 252 -11.77 20.91 -1.11
C HIS A 252 -12.47 19.87 -0.22
N LEU A 253 -11.73 18.94 0.40
CA LEU A 253 -12.30 17.92 1.27
C LEU A 253 -13.06 18.56 2.45
N CYS A 254 -12.45 19.53 3.13
CA CYS A 254 -13.06 20.23 4.26
C CYS A 254 -14.39 20.93 3.90
N HIS A 255 -14.49 21.52 2.71
CA HIS A 255 -15.69 22.26 2.31
C HIS A 255 -16.79 21.39 1.67
N ASN A 256 -16.48 20.14 1.28
CA ASN A 256 -17.41 19.26 0.55
C ASN A 256 -17.94 18.11 1.41
N GLY A 257 -18.07 18.31 2.72
CA GLY A 257 -18.74 17.37 3.61
C GLY A 257 -17.96 16.07 3.88
N TRP A 258 -16.65 16.05 3.63
CA TRP A 258 -15.82 14.91 3.98
C TRP A 258 -15.58 14.86 5.49
N THR A 259 -15.67 13.67 6.07
CA THR A 259 -15.39 13.44 7.49
C THR A 259 -13.93 13.01 7.66
N GLU A 260 -13.15 13.82 8.36
CA GLU A 260 -11.79 13.45 8.76
C GLU A 260 -11.83 12.49 9.96
N LEU A 261 -11.25 11.31 9.81
CA LEU A 261 -11.09 10.33 10.89
C LEU A 261 -9.92 10.72 11.80
N LYS A 262 -10.11 11.74 12.64
CA LYS A 262 -9.07 12.22 13.56
C LYS A 262 -8.65 11.10 14.53
N GLY A 263 -7.34 10.93 14.68
CA GLY A 263 -6.77 9.87 15.51
C GLY A 263 -6.63 8.51 14.82
N TYR A 264 -7.13 8.36 13.59
CA TYR A 264 -6.77 7.22 12.75
C TYR A 264 -5.25 7.20 12.53
N ASN A 265 -4.63 6.05 12.76
CA ASN A 265 -3.18 5.92 12.73
C ASN A 265 -2.75 4.58 12.15
N LYS A 266 -1.49 4.53 11.68
CA LYS A 266 -0.87 3.33 11.14
C LYS A 266 -0.72 2.27 12.23
N ILE A 267 -0.90 1.01 11.86
CA ILE A 267 -0.67 -0.15 12.73
C ILE A 267 0.75 -0.71 12.62
N GLY A 268 1.50 -0.32 11.59
CA GLY A 268 2.88 -0.73 11.36
C GLY A 268 3.67 0.32 10.59
N ASP A 269 4.99 0.15 10.49
CA ASP A 269 5.85 1.16 9.89
C ASP A 269 5.78 1.22 8.36
N ASN A 270 5.59 0.06 7.71
CA ASN A 270 5.61 -0.06 6.25
C ASN A 270 4.20 -0.14 5.64
N THR A 271 4.11 0.03 4.32
CA THR A 271 2.85 -0.05 3.56
C THR A 271 2.13 -1.39 3.75
N PHE A 272 2.84 -2.52 3.66
CA PHE A 272 2.26 -3.87 3.72
C PHE A 272 1.40 -4.17 4.96
N PRO A 273 1.89 -4.05 6.21
CA PRO A 273 1.07 -4.34 7.38
C PRO A 273 -0.17 -3.45 7.47
N ASN A 274 -0.04 -2.16 7.14
CA ASN A 274 -1.17 -1.22 7.18
C ASN A 274 -2.26 -1.60 6.19
N LEU A 275 -1.89 -1.89 4.94
CA LEU A 275 -2.84 -2.29 3.92
C LEU A 275 -3.45 -3.66 4.21
N MET A 276 -2.67 -4.62 4.72
CA MET A 276 -3.21 -5.93 5.07
C MET A 276 -4.28 -5.83 6.16
N ALA A 277 -4.10 -4.99 7.17
CA ALA A 277 -5.14 -4.79 8.17
C ALA A 277 -6.41 -4.18 7.62
N ILE A 278 -6.31 -3.18 6.73
CA ILE A 278 -7.49 -2.56 6.10
C ILE A 278 -8.19 -3.54 5.16
N LEU A 279 -7.41 -4.27 4.35
CA LEU A 279 -7.93 -5.07 3.25
C LEU A 279 -8.36 -6.46 3.70
N THR A 280 -7.84 -7.00 4.79
CA THR A 280 -8.21 -8.35 5.26
C THR A 280 -8.84 -8.36 6.65
N GLY A 281 -8.65 -7.29 7.44
CA GLY A 281 -9.01 -7.28 8.85
C GLY A 281 -8.01 -8.01 9.75
N TYR A 282 -6.89 -8.50 9.21
CA TYR A 282 -5.89 -9.29 9.96
C TYR A 282 -4.52 -8.60 10.00
N SER A 283 -3.78 -8.85 11.09
CA SER A 283 -2.36 -8.55 11.16
C SER A 283 -1.55 -9.51 10.26
N VAL A 284 -0.33 -9.10 9.89
CA VAL A 284 0.58 -9.94 9.09
C VAL A 284 0.80 -11.31 9.73
N LYS A 285 0.98 -11.34 11.06
CA LYS A 285 1.20 -12.59 11.79
C LYS A 285 -0.01 -13.53 11.72
N GLU A 286 -1.23 -12.99 11.75
CA GLU A 286 -2.43 -13.82 11.59
C GLU A 286 -2.55 -14.34 10.16
N LEU A 287 -2.25 -13.50 9.16
CA LEU A 287 -2.24 -13.93 7.74
C LEU A 287 -1.22 -15.04 7.49
N GLU A 288 -0.05 -14.98 8.13
CA GLU A 288 0.98 -16.03 8.06
C GLU A 288 0.45 -17.41 8.51
N HIS A 289 -0.44 -17.45 9.48
CA HIS A 289 -1.04 -18.71 9.94
C HIS A 289 -2.29 -19.11 9.15
N LEU A 290 -2.97 -18.14 8.53
CA LEU A 290 -4.25 -18.34 7.88
C LEU A 290 -4.14 -18.74 6.40
N CYS A 291 -3.39 -17.97 5.61
CA CYS A 291 -3.41 -18.07 4.16
C CYS A 291 -2.08 -17.76 3.47
N TRP A 292 -1.13 -17.12 4.17
CA TRP A 292 0.10 -16.60 3.58
C TRP A 292 1.34 -17.01 4.41
N PRO A 293 1.69 -18.31 4.48
CA PRO A 293 2.72 -18.82 5.38
C PRO A 293 4.15 -18.33 5.09
N GLY A 294 4.36 -17.63 3.98
CA GLY A 294 5.60 -16.94 3.71
C GLY A 294 5.55 -16.21 2.37
N ARG A 295 6.61 -15.46 2.08
CA ARG A 295 6.69 -14.54 0.93
C ARG A 295 6.58 -15.22 -0.44
N LYS A 296 6.91 -16.50 -0.51
CA LYS A 296 6.78 -17.31 -1.74
C LYS A 296 5.37 -17.86 -1.93
N SER A 297 4.49 -17.65 -0.96
CA SER A 297 3.10 -18.09 -1.04
C SER A 297 2.26 -17.03 -1.74
N LYS A 298 1.37 -17.48 -2.61
CA LYS A 298 0.30 -16.66 -3.17
C LYS A 298 -0.65 -16.20 -2.07
N MET A 299 -1.31 -15.07 -2.29
CA MET A 299 -2.34 -14.54 -1.39
C MET A 299 -3.77 -14.77 -1.92
N ASP A 300 -3.91 -15.59 -2.98
CA ASP A 300 -5.19 -15.90 -3.63
C ASP A 300 -6.24 -16.46 -2.69
N ASP A 301 -5.84 -17.05 -1.57
CA ASP A 301 -6.74 -17.67 -0.59
C ASP A 301 -7.01 -16.76 0.62
N CYS A 302 -6.36 -15.59 0.71
CA CYS A 302 -6.53 -14.65 1.82
C CYS A 302 -7.90 -13.93 1.80
N PRO A 303 -8.49 -13.58 2.95
CA PRO A 303 -9.84 -13.05 3.05
C PRO A 303 -9.89 -11.55 2.75
N PHE A 304 -9.51 -11.16 1.53
CA PHE A 304 -9.55 -9.77 1.13
C PHE A 304 -10.98 -9.23 1.03
N LEU A 305 -11.16 -7.97 1.43
CA LEU A 305 -12.42 -7.25 1.51
C LEU A 305 -13.18 -7.28 0.18
N TRP A 306 -12.47 -7.17 -0.95
CA TRP A 306 -13.10 -7.25 -2.26
C TRP A 306 -13.74 -8.62 -2.55
N LYS A 307 -13.30 -9.71 -1.91
CA LYS A 307 -13.97 -11.01 -2.04
C LYS A 307 -15.34 -10.99 -1.39
N ASP A 308 -15.47 -10.29 -0.27
CA ASP A 308 -16.75 -10.16 0.44
C ASP A 308 -17.71 -9.31 -0.39
N PHE A 309 -17.25 -8.16 -0.89
CA PHE A 309 -17.99 -7.35 -1.86
C PHE A 309 -18.37 -8.17 -3.09
N SER A 310 -17.44 -8.95 -3.65
CA SER A 310 -17.70 -9.80 -4.81
C SER A 310 -18.79 -10.84 -4.52
N ARG A 311 -18.78 -11.49 -3.35
CA ARG A 311 -19.84 -12.43 -2.93
C ARG A 311 -21.21 -11.75 -2.79
N GLN A 312 -21.25 -10.47 -2.44
CA GLN A 312 -22.47 -9.65 -2.36
C GLN A 312 -22.92 -9.06 -3.70
N GLY A 313 -22.30 -9.50 -4.80
CA GLY A 313 -22.65 -9.11 -6.16
C GLY A 313 -21.87 -7.93 -6.71
N TYR A 314 -21.02 -7.25 -5.92
CA TYR A 314 -20.29 -6.10 -6.44
C TYR A 314 -19.26 -6.50 -7.51
N VAL A 315 -19.08 -5.64 -8.51
CA VAL A 315 -17.93 -5.69 -9.41
C VAL A 315 -16.76 -5.03 -8.69
N THR A 316 -15.63 -5.72 -8.60
CA THR A 316 -14.48 -5.28 -7.80
C THR A 316 -13.24 -5.14 -8.68
N ALA A 317 -12.45 -4.11 -8.40
CA ALA A 317 -11.15 -3.88 -9.05
C ALA A 317 -10.12 -3.48 -7.99
N TYR A 318 -8.87 -3.85 -8.22
CA TYR A 318 -7.70 -3.40 -7.48
C TYR A 318 -6.73 -2.82 -8.50
N VAL A 319 -6.19 -1.63 -8.20
CA VAL A 319 -5.29 -0.89 -9.09
C VAL A 319 -4.19 -0.28 -8.23
N GLU A 320 -2.95 -0.43 -8.70
CA GLU A 320 -1.74 0.13 -8.09
C GLU A 320 -0.89 0.74 -9.22
N ASP A 321 -0.18 1.83 -8.92
CA ASP A 321 0.53 2.65 -9.90
C ASP A 321 2.06 2.47 -9.89
N GLU A 322 2.58 1.63 -9.00
CA GLU A 322 4.01 1.32 -8.90
C GLU A 322 4.28 -0.20 -8.96
N PRO A 323 4.46 -0.78 -10.17
CA PRO A 323 4.60 -2.23 -10.36
C PRO A 323 5.85 -2.82 -9.67
N GLU A 324 6.93 -2.05 -9.51
CA GLU A 324 8.18 -2.54 -8.93
C GLU A 324 8.12 -2.67 -7.40
N ILE A 325 7.20 -1.93 -6.79
CA ILE A 325 7.00 -1.86 -5.34
C ILE A 325 5.57 -2.31 -5.02
N GLU A 326 4.94 -3.17 -5.81
CA GLU A 326 3.57 -3.61 -5.52
C GLU A 326 3.44 -4.21 -4.12
N VAL A 327 2.34 -3.89 -3.44
CA VAL A 327 2.04 -4.38 -2.09
C VAL A 327 1.81 -5.90 -2.09
N ILE A 328 1.36 -6.45 -3.22
CA ILE A 328 1.05 -7.88 -3.41
C ILE A 328 2.17 -8.55 -4.24
N GLY A 329 3.43 -8.26 -3.91
CA GLY A 329 4.63 -8.85 -4.54
C GLY A 329 5.72 -9.24 -3.52
N ASP A 330 6.69 -10.04 -3.96
CA ASP A 330 7.83 -10.46 -3.13
C ASP A 330 8.77 -9.27 -2.85
N ARG A 331 8.50 -8.53 -1.77
CA ARG A 331 9.34 -7.43 -1.32
C ARG A 331 10.49 -7.94 -0.47
N THR A 332 11.71 -7.84 -0.97
CA THR A 332 12.92 -7.83 -0.13
C THR A 332 13.20 -6.39 0.33
N CYS A 333 13.98 -6.21 1.41
CA CYS A 333 14.39 -4.86 1.81
C CYS A 333 15.30 -4.18 0.78
N GLU A 334 16.09 -4.98 0.05
CA GLU A 334 16.90 -4.51 -1.07
C GLU A 334 16.02 -3.98 -2.21
N ASN A 335 14.96 -4.71 -2.57
CA ASN A 335 14.00 -4.28 -3.59
C ASN A 335 13.24 -3.01 -3.18
N ALA A 336 13.04 -2.80 -1.87
CA ALA A 336 12.41 -1.60 -1.33
C ALA A 336 13.38 -0.41 -1.16
N GLY A 337 14.65 -0.54 -1.56
CA GLY A 337 15.68 0.49 -1.33
C GLY A 337 16.01 0.72 0.16
N ILE A 338 15.60 -0.21 1.03
CA ILE A 338 15.79 -0.15 2.48
C ILE A 338 17.07 -0.92 2.82
N THR A 339 18.09 -0.21 3.30
CA THR A 339 19.33 -0.86 3.71
C THR A 339 19.08 -1.88 4.84
N PRO A 340 19.91 -2.93 4.98
CA PRO A 340 19.67 -3.99 5.98
C PRO A 340 19.55 -3.49 7.43
N HIS A 341 20.09 -2.31 7.75
CA HIS A 341 19.91 -1.66 9.04
C HIS A 341 18.45 -1.24 9.28
N TRP A 342 17.79 -0.66 8.28
CA TRP A 342 16.40 -0.15 8.34
C TRP A 342 15.34 -1.20 8.00
N CYS A 343 15.77 -2.42 7.71
CA CYS A 343 14.90 -3.52 7.33
C CYS A 343 14.11 -4.06 8.53
N THR A 344 12.84 -3.67 8.63
CA THR A 344 11.90 -4.12 9.68
C THR A 344 11.32 -5.52 9.46
N CYS A 345 11.69 -6.16 8.34
CA CYS A 345 11.24 -7.50 7.98
C CYS A 345 11.78 -8.63 8.88
N PHE A 346 12.79 -8.36 9.70
CA PHE A 346 13.40 -9.36 10.57
C PHE A 346 12.72 -9.40 11.93
N GLN A 347 12.49 -10.61 12.46
CA GLN A 347 12.16 -10.79 13.87
C GLN A 347 13.43 -10.61 14.71
N TYR A 348 13.29 -10.16 15.96
CA TYR A 348 14.43 -9.91 16.84
C TYR A 348 14.29 -10.73 18.11
N ARG A 349 15.35 -11.49 18.46
CA ARG A 349 15.48 -12.18 19.74
C ARG A 349 16.26 -11.29 20.70
N PRO A 350 15.74 -10.95 21.89
CA PRO A 350 16.48 -10.13 22.85
C PRO A 350 17.75 -10.86 23.31
N LEU A 351 18.83 -10.10 23.45
CA LEU A 351 20.11 -10.56 24.01
C LEU A 351 20.33 -9.95 25.40
N SER A 352 21.15 -10.61 26.21
CA SER A 352 21.57 -10.06 27.49
C SER A 352 22.54 -8.90 27.27
N VAL A 353 22.19 -7.71 27.78
CA VAL A 353 23.02 -6.50 27.64
C VAL A 353 24.39 -6.60 28.33
N GLY A 354 24.56 -7.56 29.24
CA GLY A 354 25.83 -7.82 29.93
C GLY A 354 26.67 -8.93 29.31
N SER A 355 26.29 -9.49 28.16
CA SER A 355 27.09 -10.54 27.52
C SER A 355 28.36 -9.97 26.90
N THR A 356 29.39 -10.80 26.79
CA THR A 356 30.68 -10.46 26.19
C THR A 356 30.52 -10.02 24.73
N GLU A 357 29.69 -10.74 23.97
CA GLU A 357 29.43 -10.50 22.55
C GLU A 357 28.75 -9.16 22.32
N VAL A 358 27.77 -8.82 23.16
CA VAL A 358 27.04 -7.55 23.08
C VAL A 358 27.94 -6.38 23.47
N THR A 359 28.80 -6.58 24.48
CA THR A 359 29.78 -5.58 24.91
C THR A 359 30.83 -5.33 23.84
N ASP A 360 31.34 -6.37 23.21
CA ASP A 360 32.35 -6.28 22.16
C ASP A 360 31.78 -5.67 20.88
N ALA A 361 30.53 -6.00 20.52
CA ALA A 361 29.82 -5.34 19.42
C ALA A 361 29.65 -3.83 19.67
N ALA A 362 29.27 -3.42 20.89
CA ALA A 362 29.15 -2.00 21.24
C ALA A 362 30.50 -1.25 21.14
N LYS A 363 31.59 -1.87 21.61
CA LYS A 363 32.95 -1.32 21.48
C LYS A 363 33.40 -1.21 20.03
N TYR A 364 33.08 -2.22 19.21
CA TYR A 364 33.35 -2.17 17.77
C TYR A 364 32.63 -0.98 17.11
N ILE A 365 31.35 -0.75 17.43
CA ILE A 365 30.60 0.40 16.88
C ILE A 365 31.25 1.72 17.30
N LEU A 366 31.66 1.86 18.57
CA LEU A 366 32.41 3.04 19.04
C LEU A 366 33.69 3.27 18.26
N GLN A 367 34.45 2.20 17.98
CA GLN A 367 35.65 2.28 17.17
C GLN A 367 35.35 2.75 15.73
N GLN A 368 34.24 2.31 15.14
CA GLN A 368 33.81 2.80 13.82
C GLN A 368 33.42 4.28 13.83
N ILE A 369 32.79 4.75 14.91
CA ILE A 369 32.50 6.18 15.11
C ILE A 369 33.80 6.99 15.16
N GLU A 370 34.78 6.56 15.96
CA GLU A 370 36.08 7.23 16.06
C GLU A 370 36.80 7.26 14.71
N ASN A 371 36.84 6.13 14.00
CA ASN A 371 37.46 6.04 12.67
C ASN A 371 36.78 6.98 11.65
N LYS A 372 35.44 7.12 11.69
CA LYS A 372 34.70 8.07 10.84
C LYS A 372 35.09 9.53 11.15
N LEU A 373 35.26 9.90 12.41
CA LEU A 373 35.70 11.24 12.81
C LEU A 373 37.15 11.52 12.41
N LEU A 374 38.00 10.49 12.36
CA LEU A 374 39.42 10.60 11.99
C LEU A 374 39.65 10.67 10.46
N ASN A 375 38.81 10.00 9.66
CA ASN A 375 39.02 9.81 8.21
C ASN A 375 38.10 10.69 7.32
N ALA A 376 37.63 11.85 7.80
CA ALA A 376 36.73 12.73 7.05
C ALA A 376 37.31 13.15 5.67
N GLU A 377 36.51 12.99 4.59
CA GLU A 377 36.93 12.97 3.17
C GLU A 377 37.54 14.27 2.59
N ASN A 378 37.79 15.31 3.39
CA ASN A 378 38.33 16.60 2.91
C ASN A 378 39.62 17.03 3.61
N GLY A 379 40.37 16.09 4.20
CA GLY A 379 41.62 16.40 4.93
C GLY A 379 41.42 17.29 6.16
N THR A 380 40.16 17.56 6.54
CA THR A 380 39.78 18.30 7.73
C THR A 380 39.73 17.32 8.90
N ILE A 381 40.85 17.15 9.57
CA ILE A 381 40.96 16.29 10.73
C ILE A 381 40.13 16.92 11.88
N TYR A 382 39.02 16.30 12.27
CA TYR A 382 38.21 16.73 13.44
C TYR A 382 38.80 16.27 14.79
N LYS A 383 39.96 15.58 14.74
CA LYS A 383 40.77 15.22 15.91
C LYS A 383 41.09 16.50 16.72
N GLY A 384 40.65 16.53 17.98
CA GLY A 384 40.82 17.68 18.87
C GLY A 384 39.69 18.71 18.86
N LYS A 385 38.66 18.56 18.01
CA LYS A 385 37.40 19.33 18.11
C LYS A 385 36.29 18.55 18.77
N CYS A 386 36.24 17.24 18.51
CA CYS A 386 35.31 16.31 19.12
C CYS A 386 35.97 15.59 20.29
N ALA A 387 35.23 15.40 21.39
CA ALA A 387 35.64 14.62 22.53
C ALA A 387 35.63 13.12 22.19
N ASP A 388 36.55 12.37 22.79
CA ASP A 388 36.58 10.92 22.71
C ASP A 388 35.36 10.36 23.45
N LEU A 389 34.53 9.59 22.73
CA LEU A 389 33.31 9.02 23.27
C LEU A 389 33.63 7.67 23.93
N SER A 390 33.12 7.47 25.14
CA SER A 390 33.24 6.20 25.87
C SER A 390 31.88 5.59 26.16
N LEU A 391 31.81 4.26 26.14
CA LEU A 391 30.58 3.53 26.44
C LEU A 391 30.15 3.80 27.89
N ASN A 392 28.95 4.35 28.08
CA ASN A 392 28.35 4.50 29.41
C ASN A 392 27.58 3.25 29.80
N ARG A 393 26.61 2.85 28.96
CA ARG A 393 25.80 1.65 29.16
C ARG A 393 25.18 1.17 27.86
N ILE A 394 24.87 -0.12 27.80
CA ILE A 394 24.07 -0.71 26.72
C ILE A 394 22.60 -0.69 27.16
N ILE A 395 21.76 -0.07 26.35
CA ILE A 395 20.33 0.11 26.63
C ILE A 395 19.56 -1.13 26.18
N LYS A 396 19.84 -1.60 24.96
CA LYS A 396 19.13 -2.73 24.35
C LYS A 396 20.05 -3.47 23.39
N ALA A 397 19.94 -4.80 23.37
CA ALA A 397 20.63 -5.63 22.41
C ALA A 397 19.68 -6.73 21.93
N SER A 398 19.66 -7.00 20.62
CA SER A 398 18.84 -8.06 20.03
C SER A 398 19.56 -8.71 18.85
N ALA A 399 19.42 -10.02 18.68
CA ALA A 399 19.87 -10.74 17.49
C ALA A 399 18.75 -10.80 16.46
N LYS A 400 19.07 -10.57 15.18
CA LYS A 400 18.13 -10.80 14.08
C LYS A 400 17.84 -12.30 13.94
N VAL A 401 16.57 -12.65 13.84
CA VAL A 401 16.08 -14.00 13.57
C VAL A 401 15.72 -14.06 12.09
N HIS A 402 16.51 -14.82 11.34
CA HIS A 402 16.28 -15.02 9.91
C HIS A 402 15.23 -16.11 9.69
N PRO A 403 14.12 -15.82 8.98
CA PRO A 403 13.01 -16.78 8.82
C PRO A 403 13.34 -17.95 7.86
N ASP A 404 14.37 -17.84 7.02
CA ASP A 404 14.79 -18.91 6.10
C ASP A 404 15.93 -19.75 6.68
N LYS A 405 15.76 -21.08 6.74
CA LYS A 405 16.78 -22.09 7.14
C LYS A 405 18.00 -22.17 6.19
N LYS A 406 18.19 -21.20 5.31
CA LYS A 406 19.33 -21.09 4.39
C LYS A 406 20.35 -20.06 4.91
N GLN A 407 20.52 -19.98 6.21
CA GLN A 407 21.63 -19.21 6.76
C GLN A 407 22.93 -19.92 6.36
N PRO A 408 23.95 -19.20 5.91
CA PRO A 408 25.32 -19.66 6.09
C PRO A 408 25.55 -19.67 7.62
N ASP A 409 25.88 -20.83 8.21
CA ASP A 409 26.21 -21.04 9.63
C ASP A 409 27.47 -20.26 10.10
N TYR A 410 27.77 -19.12 9.50
CA TYR A 410 29.03 -18.42 9.62
C TYR A 410 28.89 -17.02 10.25
N TYR A 411 27.68 -16.47 10.45
CA TYR A 411 27.49 -15.16 11.09
C TYR A 411 26.11 -14.94 11.73
N ASP A 412 26.07 -14.01 12.70
CA ASP A 412 24.88 -13.45 13.34
C ASP A 412 24.84 -11.92 13.22
N ASP A 413 23.65 -11.33 13.00
CA ASP A 413 23.49 -9.88 12.98
C ASP A 413 22.86 -9.39 14.31
N TYR A 414 23.53 -8.46 14.99
CA TYR A 414 23.11 -7.86 16.25
C TYR A 414 22.69 -6.40 16.08
N LEU A 415 21.48 -6.06 16.54
CA LEU A 415 21.02 -4.68 16.69
C LEU A 415 21.31 -4.22 18.12
N ILE A 416 22.21 -3.25 18.26
CA ILE A 416 22.69 -2.73 19.54
C ILE A 416 22.31 -1.26 19.68
N MET A 417 21.70 -0.93 20.82
CA MET A 417 21.43 0.43 21.25
C MET A 417 22.20 0.73 22.53
N PHE A 418 23.02 1.78 22.53
CA PHE A 418 23.90 2.10 23.64
C PHE A 418 24.06 3.61 23.84
N GLU A 419 24.42 3.98 25.06
CA GLU A 419 24.64 5.35 25.50
C GLU A 419 26.14 5.60 25.68
N THR A 420 26.62 6.77 25.27
CA THR A 420 28.01 7.19 25.45
C THR A 420 28.13 8.48 26.25
N VAL A 421 29.32 8.70 26.80
CA VAL A 421 29.71 9.94 27.46
C VAL A 421 31.01 10.48 26.83
N PRO A 422 31.18 11.81 26.72
CA PRO A 422 30.26 12.87 27.17
C PRO A 422 29.05 13.09 26.24
N GLY A 423 28.01 13.74 26.75
CA GLY A 423 26.85 14.19 25.97
C GLY A 423 25.69 13.21 25.85
N GLU A 424 25.68 12.15 26.67
CA GLU A 424 24.58 11.17 26.81
C GLU A 424 24.05 10.73 25.44
N ALA A 425 24.98 10.41 24.55
CA ALA A 425 24.67 10.13 23.17
C ALA A 425 24.10 8.73 23.03
N ILE A 426 22.89 8.62 22.47
CA ILE A 426 22.28 7.33 22.24
C ILE A 426 22.45 6.96 20.77
N PHE A 427 23.13 5.86 20.53
CA PHE A 427 23.35 5.30 19.21
C PHE A 427 22.61 3.98 19.05
N GLU A 428 22.14 3.71 17.83
CA GLU A 428 21.59 2.44 17.40
C GLU A 428 22.31 1.99 16.13
N SER A 429 22.78 0.75 16.09
CA SER A 429 23.47 0.21 14.92
C SER A 429 23.31 -1.29 14.81
N THR A 430 23.39 -1.80 13.59
CA THR A 430 23.47 -3.23 13.31
C THR A 430 24.92 -3.63 13.05
N VAL A 431 25.38 -4.70 13.71
CA VAL A 431 26.71 -5.27 13.53
C VAL A 431 26.58 -6.74 13.20
N ARG A 432 27.31 -7.18 12.18
CA ARG A 432 27.50 -8.59 11.86
C ARG A 432 28.66 -9.14 12.67
N TYR A 433 28.39 -10.20 13.41
CA TYR A 433 29.39 -11.03 14.06
C TYR A 433 29.62 -12.28 13.23
N TRP A 434 30.79 -12.37 12.61
CA TRP A 434 31.24 -13.58 11.95
C TRP A 434 31.72 -14.57 13.01
N HIS A 435 31.32 -15.84 12.93
CA HIS A 435 31.73 -16.89 13.86
C HIS A 435 33.24 -17.18 13.83
N THR A 436 33.97 -16.57 12.90
CA THR A 436 35.44 -16.48 12.88
C THR A 436 36.02 -15.50 13.90
N GLY A 437 35.17 -14.74 14.60
CA GLY A 437 35.54 -13.74 15.60
C GLY A 437 35.60 -12.29 15.08
N ALA A 438 35.28 -12.05 13.81
CA ALA A 438 35.32 -10.71 13.20
C ALA A 438 33.96 -9.99 13.34
N TYR A 439 34.01 -8.66 13.47
CA TYR A 439 32.85 -7.79 13.44
C TYR A 439 32.84 -6.91 12.19
N GLU A 440 31.67 -6.69 11.64
CA GLU A 440 31.45 -5.85 10.46
C GLU A 440 30.23 -4.95 10.67
N LEU A 441 30.34 -3.67 10.32
CA LEU A 441 29.22 -2.74 10.41
C LEU A 441 28.22 -3.00 9.26
N VAL A 442 26.97 -3.27 9.61
CA VAL A 442 25.90 -3.49 8.62
C VAL A 442 25.05 -2.24 8.52
N GLY A 443 25.37 -1.36 7.56
CA GLY A 443 24.68 -0.10 7.34
C GLY A 443 25.36 1.08 8.03
N ILE A 444 24.60 1.90 8.75
CA ILE A 444 25.09 3.12 9.40
C ILE A 444 24.92 3.05 10.91
N VAL A 445 25.65 3.92 11.62
CA VAL A 445 25.46 4.14 13.05
C VAL A 445 24.51 5.31 13.23
N SER A 446 23.32 5.05 13.75
CA SER A 446 22.25 6.05 13.87
C SER A 446 22.31 6.74 15.21
N ARG A 447 22.37 8.08 15.23
CA ARG A 447 22.21 8.90 16.44
C ARG A 447 20.71 9.14 16.69
N ILE A 448 20.16 8.57 17.76
CA ILE A 448 18.70 8.53 17.97
C ILE A 448 18.17 9.62 18.92
N ASN A 449 19.04 10.39 19.56
CA ASN A 449 18.67 11.57 20.36
C ASN A 449 19.33 12.85 19.84
N SER A 450 18.78 14.01 20.23
CA SER A 450 19.22 15.32 19.73
C SER A 450 20.71 15.58 19.96
N TYR A 451 21.38 16.13 18.94
CA TYR A 451 22.82 16.38 18.92
C TYR A 451 23.19 17.82 18.49
N ALA A 452 22.20 18.65 18.13
CA ALA A 452 22.43 19.99 17.57
C ALA A 452 23.22 20.94 18.49
N SER A 453 23.03 20.83 19.81
CA SER A 453 23.78 21.59 20.81
C SER A 453 25.22 21.09 20.98
N HIS A 454 25.47 19.81 20.69
CA HIS A 454 26.72 19.12 20.98
C HIS A 454 27.71 19.18 19.81
N SER A 455 27.25 19.33 18.57
CA SER A 455 28.08 19.14 17.37
C SER A 455 28.38 20.45 16.61
N LYS A 456 28.31 21.62 17.27
CA LYS A 456 28.42 22.95 16.63
C LYS A 456 29.77 23.22 15.94
N CYS A 457 30.84 22.58 16.42
CA CYS A 457 32.21 22.68 15.91
C CYS A 457 32.44 21.88 14.61
N VAL A 458 31.46 21.09 14.19
CA VAL A 458 31.48 20.30 12.94
C VAL A 458 30.47 20.91 11.97
N THR A 459 30.91 21.16 10.74
CA THR A 459 30.05 21.70 9.67
C THR A 459 29.45 20.60 8.81
N ASP A 460 30.16 19.47 8.69
CA ASP A 460 29.72 18.28 7.97
C ASP A 460 28.47 17.67 8.60
N SER A 461 27.43 17.45 7.80
CA SER A 461 26.12 17.02 8.30
C SER A 461 26.09 15.57 8.77
N GLU A 462 26.93 14.69 8.18
CA GLU A 462 27.02 13.29 8.59
C GLU A 462 27.84 13.17 9.88
N LEU A 463 28.96 13.89 9.98
CA LEU A 463 29.84 13.81 11.15
C LEU A 463 29.27 14.49 12.40
N LYS A 464 28.30 15.40 12.24
CA LYS A 464 27.57 16.01 13.37
C LYS A 464 26.87 14.98 14.26
N LEU A 465 26.45 13.85 13.70
CA LEU A 465 25.78 12.77 14.46
C LEU A 465 26.68 12.22 15.58
N TYR A 466 27.98 12.24 15.35
CA TYR A 466 28.99 11.55 16.15
C TYR A 466 29.79 12.48 17.07
N CYS A 467 29.82 13.78 16.79
CA CYS A 467 30.69 14.70 17.49
C CYS A 467 30.05 15.30 18.75
N PHE A 468 30.80 15.26 19.85
CA PHE A 468 30.59 16.14 21.02
C PHE A 468 31.72 17.16 21.10
N CYS A 469 31.42 18.45 20.95
CA CYS A 469 32.46 19.47 20.88
C CYS A 469 33.16 19.69 22.21
N ILE A 470 34.49 19.65 22.18
CA ILE A 470 35.35 20.07 23.29
C ILE A 470 35.17 21.59 23.46
N LYS A 471 35.03 22.05 24.70
CA LYS A 471 34.88 23.47 25.04
C LYS A 471 36.20 24.22 24.97
#